data_AF-W7EVL5-F1
#
_entry.id   AF-W7EVL5-F1
#
_cell.length_a   1.000
_cell.length_b   1.000
_cell.length_c   1.000
_cell.angle_alpha   90.00
_cell.angle_beta   90.00
_cell.angle_gamma   90.00
#
_symmetry.space_group_name_H-M   'P 1'
#
loop_
_entity.id
_entity.type
_entity.pdbx_description
1 polymer ?
#
loop_
_entity_poly.entity_id
_entity_poly.type
_entity_poly.pdbx_seq_one_letter_code
_entity_poly.pdbx_strand_id
1 'polypeptide(L)' 'MKLVAVLATVLSVVSAVAIPAELQERQCLNNGIACTLPGGNGSCCSGSCHAILCGDTNTTCQPPGTACVTRKGNN' A
#
# COMPACT_ATOMS: atom_id res chain seq x y z
N MET A 1 36.00 26.18 -35.48
CA MET A 1 34.66 25.67 -35.13
C MET A 1 34.67 24.15 -34.85
N LYS A 2 35.63 23.63 -34.06
CA LYS A 2 35.76 22.18 -33.78
C LYS A 2 35.85 21.85 -32.28
N LEU A 3 36.13 22.83 -31.43
CA LEU A 3 36.26 22.66 -29.97
C LEU A 3 34.93 22.65 -29.21
N VAL A 4 33.90 23.34 -29.73
CA VAL A 4 32.59 23.42 -29.08
C VAL A 4 31.86 22.07 -29.09
N ALA A 5 32.08 21.25 -30.12
CA ALA A 5 31.43 19.94 -30.26
C ALA A 5 31.95 18.91 -29.24
N VAL A 6 33.19 19.04 -28.76
CA VAL A 6 33.79 18.10 -27.80
C VAL A 6 33.33 18.37 -26.37
N LEU A 7 32.97 19.61 -26.04
CA LEU A 7 32.51 19.96 -24.70
C LEU A 7 31.08 19.47 -24.41
N ALA A 8 30.26 19.30 -25.46
CA ALA A 8 28.87 18.87 -25.34
C ALA A 8 28.69 17.37 -25.00
N THR A 9 29.69 16.53 -25.25
CA THR A 9 29.59 15.08 -25.03
C THR A 9 29.92 14.63 -23.60
N VAL A 10 30.42 15.51 -22.74
CA VAL A 10 30.93 15.14 -21.40
C VAL A 10 29.89 15.29 -20.29
N LEU A 11 28.80 16.05 -20.51
CA LEU A 11 27.83 16.40 -19.46
C LEU A 11 26.60 15.48 -19.37
N SER A 12 26.49 14.42 -20.17
CA SER A 12 25.28 13.57 -20.19
C SER A 12 25.26 12.44 -19.17
N VAL A 13 26.28 12.30 -18.31
CA VAL A 13 26.29 11.27 -17.25
C VAL A 13 25.69 11.83 -15.97
N VAL A 14 24.41 12.17 -16.00
CA VAL A 14 23.62 12.28 -14.76
C VAL A 14 23.18 10.86 -14.44
N SER A 15 23.97 10.18 -13.61
CA SER A 15 23.60 8.91 -13.01
C SER A 15 22.29 9.09 -12.25
N ALA A 16 21.19 8.66 -12.87
CA ALA A 16 19.93 8.41 -12.19
C ALA A 16 20.24 7.37 -11.12
N VAL A 17 20.38 7.83 -9.88
CA VAL A 17 20.37 6.98 -8.70
C VAL A 17 18.99 6.35 -8.70
N ALA A 18 18.90 5.12 -9.22
CA ALA A 18 17.73 4.30 -9.10
C ALA A 18 17.54 4.04 -7.61
N ILE A 19 16.70 4.87 -6.99
CA ILE A 19 16.21 4.66 -5.64
C ILE A 19 15.65 3.23 -5.63
N PRO A 20 16.15 2.33 -4.76
CA PRO A 20 15.69 0.95 -4.73
C PRO A 20 14.17 0.94 -4.55
N ALA A 21 13.48 0.10 -5.32
CA ALA A 21 12.03 -0.04 -5.38
C ALA A 21 11.37 -0.47 -4.03
N GLU A 22 12.16 -0.58 -2.96
CA GLU A 22 11.76 -1.08 -1.64
C GLU A 22 11.19 0.00 -0.72
N LEU A 23 11.04 1.25 -1.19
CA LEU A 23 10.36 2.34 -0.47
C LEU A 23 9.27 3.00 -1.32
N GLN A 24 8.74 2.30 -2.31
CA GLN A 24 7.49 2.70 -2.93
C GLN A 24 6.43 2.58 -1.85
N GLU A 25 5.94 3.73 -1.35
CA GLU A 25 4.87 3.83 -0.38
C GLU A 25 3.79 2.82 -0.79
N ARG A 26 3.60 1.77 0.03
CA ARG A 26 2.68 0.70 -0.33
C ARG A 26 1.33 1.35 -0.53
N GLN A 27 0.83 1.31 -1.76
CA GLN A 27 -0.47 1.89 -2.11
C GLN A 27 -1.63 1.19 -1.40
N CYS A 28 -1.34 0.15 -0.61
CA CYS A 28 -2.28 -0.62 0.15
C CYS A 28 -1.70 -1.15 1.48
N LEU A 29 -2.60 -1.33 2.45
CA LEU A 29 -2.43 -1.84 3.79
C LEU A 29 -2.40 -3.38 3.78
N ASN A 30 -1.52 -3.96 4.60
CA ASN A 30 -1.44 -5.42 4.77
C ASN A 30 -2.56 -5.99 5.64
N ASN A 31 -2.78 -7.30 5.50
CA ASN A 31 -3.66 -8.03 6.41
C ASN A 31 -3.22 -7.84 7.88
N GLY A 32 -4.18 -7.59 8.76
CA GLY A 32 -3.99 -7.25 10.16
C GLY A 32 -3.79 -5.76 10.45
N ILE A 33 -3.64 -4.91 9.43
CA ILE A 33 -3.53 -3.46 9.61
C ILE A 33 -4.92 -2.83 9.74
N ALA A 34 -5.08 -1.88 10.65
CA ALA A 34 -6.32 -1.13 10.83
C ALA A 34 -6.71 -0.40 9.54
N CYS A 35 -8.00 -0.43 9.22
CA CYS A 35 -8.59 0.23 8.06
C CYS A 35 -9.93 0.85 8.48
N THR A 36 -10.47 1.79 7.69
CA THR A 36 -11.71 2.52 8.06
C THR A 36 -12.80 2.30 7.02
N LEU A 37 -13.92 1.68 7.38
CA LEU A 37 -15.09 1.57 6.50
C LEU A 37 -15.84 2.92 6.39
N PRO A 38 -16.53 3.19 5.26
CA PRO A 38 -16.69 2.34 4.08
C PRO A 38 -15.56 2.44 3.03
N GLY A 39 -14.61 3.36 3.18
CA GLY A 39 -13.53 3.60 2.20
C GLY A 39 -12.34 2.61 2.27
N GLY A 40 -12.23 1.84 3.35
CA GLY A 40 -11.05 1.05 3.69
C GLY A 40 -10.85 -0.21 2.86
N ASN A 41 -11.87 -0.69 2.14
CA ASN A 41 -11.71 -1.86 1.26
C ASN A 41 -10.66 -1.61 0.18
N GLY A 42 -10.67 -0.42 -0.44
CA GLY A 42 -9.67 -0.04 -1.44
C GLY A 42 -8.29 0.24 -0.85
N SER A 43 -8.22 0.49 0.46
CA SER A 43 -6.95 0.67 1.17
C SER A 43 -6.27 -0.65 1.47
N CYS A 44 -6.96 -1.78 1.56
CA CYS A 44 -6.35 -3.08 1.87
C CYS A 44 -5.85 -3.78 0.59
N CYS A 45 -4.66 -4.38 0.63
CA CYS A 45 -4.13 -5.10 -0.54
C CYS A 45 -5.00 -6.32 -0.92
N SER A 46 -5.73 -6.88 0.06
CA SER A 46 -6.69 -7.96 -0.15
C SER A 46 -8.09 -7.47 -0.55
N GLY A 47 -8.31 -6.16 -0.69
CA GLY A 47 -9.60 -5.58 -1.04
C GLY A 47 -10.69 -5.69 0.04
N SER A 48 -10.34 -6.20 1.22
CA SER A 48 -11.28 -6.57 2.28
C SER A 48 -10.89 -5.91 3.60
N CYS A 49 -11.71 -4.96 4.05
CA CYS A 49 -11.58 -4.28 5.34
C CYS A 49 -12.78 -4.65 6.23
N HIS A 50 -12.55 -5.47 7.25
CA HIS A 50 -13.63 -6.02 8.09
C HIS A 50 -13.22 -6.08 9.57
N ALA A 51 -14.21 -6.05 10.45
CA ALA A 51 -14.00 -6.30 11.87
C ALA A 51 -13.95 -7.80 12.13
N ILE A 52 -13.11 -8.23 13.09
CA ILE A 52 -13.07 -9.65 13.51
C ILE A 52 -14.40 -10.08 14.10
N LEU A 53 -15.06 -9.18 14.83
CA LEU A 53 -16.36 -9.40 15.44
C LEU A 53 -17.43 -8.58 14.69
N CYS A 54 -18.56 -9.20 14.40
CA CYS A 54 -19.63 -8.52 13.65
C CYS A 54 -20.23 -7.38 14.48
N GLY A 55 -20.29 -6.18 13.89
CA GLY A 55 -20.82 -4.98 14.55
C GLY A 55 -19.79 -4.20 15.36
N ASP A 56 -18.55 -4.66 15.44
CA ASP A 56 -17.45 -3.89 16.02
C ASP A 56 -16.96 -2.80 15.06
N THR A 57 -16.49 -1.69 15.62
CA THR A 57 -15.91 -0.56 14.86
C THR A 57 -14.42 -0.73 14.59
N ASN A 58 -13.79 -1.75 15.18
CA ASN A 58 -12.38 -2.05 14.98
C ASN A 58 -12.20 -2.93 13.74
N THR A 59 -12.05 -2.28 12.60
CA THR A 59 -11.86 -2.91 11.30
C THR A 59 -10.39 -3.04 10.94
N THR A 60 -10.02 -4.18 10.36
CA THR A 60 -8.66 -4.47 9.91
C THR A 60 -8.72 -5.10 8.51
N CYS A 61 -7.62 -5.00 7.77
CA CYS A 61 -7.49 -5.68 6.51
C CYS A 61 -7.47 -7.19 6.74
N GLN A 62 -8.30 -7.90 6.00
CA GLN A 62 -8.40 -9.36 6.09
C GLN A 62 -8.18 -9.99 4.73
N PRO A 63 -7.73 -11.26 4.68
CA PRO A 63 -7.66 -11.99 3.43
C PRO A 63 -9.05 -12.10 2.77
N PRO A 64 -9.11 -12.28 1.44
CA PRO A 64 -10.37 -12.41 0.73
C PRO A 64 -11.17 -13.62 1.25
N GLY A 65 -12.49 -13.47 1.35
CA GLY A 65 -13.39 -14.51 1.87
C GLY A 65 -13.48 -14.58 3.39
N THR A 66 -12.82 -13.66 4.12
CA THR A 66 -12.98 -13.58 5.57
C THR A 66 -14.33 -12.97 5.93
N ALA A 67 -15.04 -13.60 6.86
CA ALA A 67 -16.26 -13.07 7.45
C ALA A 67 -16.01 -12.71 8.92
N CYS A 68 -16.76 -11.74 9.43
CA CYS A 68 -16.76 -11.44 10.85
C CYS A 68 -17.38 -12.61 11.65
N VAL A 69 -16.91 -12.80 12.88
CA VAL A 69 -17.47 -13.76 13.82
C VAL A 69 -18.57 -13.07 14.62
N THR A 70 -19.76 -13.67 14.67
CA THR A 70 -20.84 -13.14 15.50
C THR A 70 -20.48 -13.34 16.97
N ARG A 71 -20.61 -12.29 17.80
CA ARG A 71 -20.45 -12.44 19.25
C ARG A 71 -21.48 -13.48 19.72
N LYS A 72 -21.00 -14.61 20.24
CA LYS A 72 -21.88 -15.56 20.93
C LYS A 72 -22.50 -14.80 22.09
N GLY A 73 -23.80 -14.52 22.00
CA GLY A 73 -24.53 -13.81 23.04
C GLY A 73 -24.31 -14.51 24.37
N ASN A 74 -23.72 -13.80 25.34
CA ASN A 74 -23.79 -14.20 26.73
C ASN A 74 -25.24 -13.98 27.14
N ASN A 75 -25.97 -15.07 27.31
CA ASN A 75 -27.35 -15.08 27.78
C ASN A 75 -27.35 -14.77 29.29
#